data_AF-A0A7Y7NVT7-F1
#
_entry.id   AF-A0A7Y7NVT7-F1
#
_cell.length_a   1.000
_cell.length_b   1.000
_cell.length_c   1.000
_cell.angle_alpha   90.00
_cell.angle_beta   90.00
_cell.angle_gamma   90.00
#
_symmetry.space_group_name_H-M   'P 1'
#
loop_
_entity.id
_entity.type
_entity.pdbx_description
1 polymer ?
#
loop_
_entity_poly.entity_id
_entity_poly.type
_entity_poly.pdbx_seq_one_letter_code
_entity_poly.pdbx_strand_id
1 'polypeptide(L)'
;MKTKNYFFLMLIFATTIAFSSCKKDKTEAAANPTTVNTLSGLGQNPGVPSGKQFELPKYISIVGDIRGGIPFKKVIDKNTYTGSFPYYEHSKTWVTYGTGTYVDLYIKFYNSSSQPINVTIPGGLIFVDSLDLHSHLGTYQKGYILQDVEIPVPSHDTAFACIQAYCLNHTLAPSSYAAIYYIGPITNNPELNQITTIMSTKQAPIGQEYQIQTTVWNVTDYGLTLTAAEIAYLNSLP
;
A
#
# COMPACT_ATOMS: atom_id res chain seq x y z
N MET A 1 -31.96 67.92 -23.35
CA MET A 1 -32.97 67.88 -24.44
C MET A 1 -32.41 66.99 -25.55
N LYS A 2 -33.04 65.83 -25.83
CA LYS A 2 -33.89 65.59 -27.03
C LYS A 2 -33.16 65.99 -28.32
N THR A 3 -32.82 65.10 -29.24
CA THR A 3 -33.72 64.35 -30.15
C THR A 3 -32.92 63.26 -30.90
N LYS A 4 -33.26 61.97 -30.84
CA LYS A 4 -34.02 61.20 -31.85
C LYS A 4 -33.88 61.71 -33.30
N ASN A 5 -33.36 60.86 -34.18
CA ASN A 5 -33.95 60.68 -35.51
C ASN A 5 -33.72 59.27 -36.03
N TYR A 6 -34.85 58.64 -36.33
CA TYR A 6 -35.02 57.33 -36.94
C TYR A 6 -34.64 57.41 -38.42
N PHE A 7 -33.94 56.41 -38.94
CA PHE A 7 -34.14 56.03 -40.33
C PHE A 7 -34.40 54.53 -40.42
N PHE A 8 -35.52 54.29 -41.08
CA PHE A 8 -36.26 53.07 -41.24
C PHE A 8 -35.82 52.45 -42.56
N LEU A 9 -35.42 51.18 -42.59
CA LEU A 9 -35.73 50.31 -43.72
C LEU A 9 -35.58 48.84 -43.33
N MET A 10 -36.72 48.17 -43.19
CA MET A 10 -36.84 46.72 -43.29
C MET A 10 -36.45 46.29 -44.71
N LEU A 11 -35.64 45.24 -44.82
CA LEU A 11 -35.83 44.28 -45.91
C LEU A 11 -35.70 42.85 -45.37
N ILE A 12 -36.78 42.12 -45.54
CA ILE A 12 -36.99 40.71 -45.22
C ILE A 12 -36.29 39.88 -46.29
N PHE A 13 -35.42 38.96 -45.89
CA PHE A 13 -35.12 37.78 -46.71
C PHE A 13 -35.09 36.55 -45.82
N ALA A 14 -36.21 35.83 -45.83
CA ALA A 14 -36.34 34.51 -45.24
C ALA A 14 -35.73 33.49 -46.20
N THR A 15 -34.55 32.97 -45.87
CA THR A 15 -34.02 31.75 -46.47
C THR A 15 -33.97 30.67 -45.42
N THR A 16 -35.00 29.83 -45.39
CA THR A 16 -35.05 28.57 -44.67
C THR A 16 -34.11 27.58 -45.35
N ILE A 17 -32.88 27.46 -44.85
CA ILE A 17 -32.00 26.35 -45.18
C ILE A 17 -32.30 25.23 -44.19
N ALA A 18 -33.07 24.23 -44.65
CA ALA A 18 -33.25 22.97 -43.98
C ALA A 18 -31.93 22.19 -44.05
N PHE A 19 -31.11 22.29 -42.99
CA PHE A 19 -30.05 21.32 -42.78
C PHE A 19 -30.66 20.07 -42.14
N SER A 20 -30.76 19.02 -42.95
CA SER A 20 -30.96 17.64 -42.48
C SER A 20 -29.91 17.30 -41.44
N SER A 21 -30.28 17.41 -40.16
CA SER A 21 -29.50 16.88 -39.05
C SER A 21 -29.61 15.36 -39.10
N CYS A 22 -28.60 14.71 -39.67
CA CYS A 22 -28.35 13.29 -39.47
C CYS A 22 -28.41 12.98 -37.97
N LYS A 23 -29.45 12.25 -37.56
CA LYS A 23 -29.51 11.56 -36.27
C LYS A 23 -28.38 10.54 -36.26
N LYS A 24 -27.21 10.94 -35.76
CA LYS A 24 -26.16 10.00 -35.39
C LYS A 24 -26.55 9.53 -34.00
N ASP A 25 -27.24 8.40 -33.93
CA ASP A 25 -27.44 7.69 -32.68
C ASP A 25 -26.05 7.41 -32.10
N LYS A 26 -25.63 8.27 -31.17
CA LYS A 26 -24.52 7.97 -30.30
C LYS A 26 -25.07 6.94 -29.33
N THR A 27 -24.94 5.68 -29.69
CA THR A 27 -24.84 4.62 -28.70
C THR A 27 -23.75 5.09 -27.75
N GLU A 28 -24.13 5.52 -26.55
CA GLU A 28 -23.20 5.68 -25.45
C GLU A 28 -22.44 4.37 -25.37
N ALA A 29 -21.15 4.41 -25.74
CA ALA A 29 -20.26 3.32 -25.46
C ALA A 29 -20.38 3.10 -23.97
N ALA A 30 -20.93 1.94 -23.58
CA ALA A 30 -20.91 1.49 -22.20
C ALA A 30 -19.48 1.72 -21.70
N ALA A 31 -19.34 2.46 -20.59
CA ALA A 31 -18.05 2.64 -19.96
C ALA A 31 -17.46 1.24 -19.78
N ASN A 32 -16.39 0.93 -20.51
CA ASN A 32 -15.60 -0.27 -20.24
C ASN A 32 -15.27 -0.22 -18.75
N PRO A 33 -15.53 -1.28 -17.96
CA PRO A 33 -15.13 -1.29 -16.56
C PRO A 33 -13.63 -1.00 -16.55
N THR A 34 -13.26 0.15 -15.99
CA THR A 34 -11.88 0.61 -15.90
C THR A 34 -11.09 -0.54 -15.29
N THR A 35 -10.24 -1.19 -16.08
CA THR A 35 -9.38 -2.27 -15.57
C THR A 35 -8.55 -1.66 -14.45
N VAL A 36 -8.81 -2.09 -13.22
CA VAL A 36 -8.08 -1.60 -12.04
C VAL A 36 -6.60 -1.79 -12.29
N ASN A 37 -5.82 -0.70 -12.27
CA ASN A 37 -4.38 -0.77 -12.44
C ASN A 37 -3.76 -1.39 -11.17
N THR A 38 -3.50 -2.70 -11.22
CA THR A 38 -2.94 -3.49 -10.11
C THR A 38 -1.47 -3.17 -9.80
N LEU A 39 -0.84 -2.27 -10.56
CA LEU A 39 0.51 -1.77 -10.29
C LEU A 39 0.53 -0.35 -9.71
N SER A 40 -0.62 0.31 -9.57
CA SER A 40 -0.71 1.66 -8.98
C SER A 40 0.00 1.71 -7.62
N GLY A 41 0.90 2.69 -7.43
CA GLY A 41 1.71 2.85 -6.21
C GLY A 41 2.81 1.80 -5.99
N LEU A 42 2.97 0.82 -6.88
CA LEU A 42 4.01 -0.21 -6.82
C LEU A 42 5.18 0.14 -7.75
N GLY A 43 6.40 -0.23 -7.38
CA GLY A 43 7.58 0.09 -8.16
C GLY A 43 7.76 1.60 -8.35
N GLN A 44 7.90 2.03 -9.60
CA GLN A 44 7.92 3.45 -9.99
C GLN A 44 6.54 4.00 -10.39
N ASN A 45 5.49 3.18 -10.31
CA ASN A 45 4.17 3.59 -10.75
C ASN A 45 3.56 4.56 -9.74
N PRO A 46 3.10 5.75 -10.16
CA PRO A 46 2.46 6.69 -9.26
C PRO A 46 1.11 6.15 -8.78
N GLY A 47 0.61 6.75 -7.71
CA GLY A 47 -0.71 6.46 -7.14
C GLY A 47 -0.63 5.61 -5.89
N VAL A 48 -1.77 5.06 -5.49
CA VAL A 48 -1.90 4.24 -4.29
C VAL A 48 -2.09 2.76 -4.65
N PRO A 49 -1.58 1.81 -3.86
CA PRO A 49 -1.88 0.40 -4.05
C PRO A 49 -3.38 0.14 -4.07
N SER A 50 -3.82 -0.77 -4.94
CA SER A 50 -5.20 -1.21 -5.02
C SER A 50 -5.41 -2.56 -4.32
N GLY A 51 -6.62 -2.78 -3.82
CA GLY A 51 -7.00 -4.06 -3.25
C GLY A 51 -8.10 -3.97 -2.22
N LYS A 52 -8.27 -5.04 -1.42
CA LYS A 52 -9.28 -5.10 -0.37
C LYS A 52 -8.76 -4.36 0.86
N GLN A 53 -9.53 -3.43 1.40
CA GLN A 53 -9.20 -2.78 2.66
C GLN A 53 -9.11 -3.80 3.80
N PHE A 54 -8.07 -3.69 4.62
CA PHE A 54 -7.95 -4.48 5.85
C PHE A 54 -8.54 -3.72 7.03
N GLU A 55 -9.24 -4.46 7.89
CA GLU A 55 -9.79 -3.96 9.14
C GLU A 55 -9.20 -4.76 10.30
N LEU A 56 -8.82 -4.05 11.36
CA LEU A 56 -8.35 -4.72 12.58
C LEU A 56 -9.50 -5.50 13.23
N PRO A 57 -9.20 -6.60 13.94
CA PRO A 57 -10.20 -7.31 14.72
C PRO A 57 -10.93 -6.38 15.69
N LYS A 58 -12.18 -6.70 16.01
CA LYS A 58 -12.95 -5.96 17.01
C LYS A 58 -12.16 -5.85 18.32
N TYR A 59 -12.23 -4.69 18.97
CA TYR A 59 -11.53 -4.34 20.23
C TYR A 59 -10.02 -4.11 20.12
N ILE A 60 -9.42 -4.36 18.95
CA ILE A 60 -8.03 -4.02 18.67
C ILE A 60 -7.95 -2.61 18.11
N SER A 61 -6.98 -1.86 18.61
CA SER A 61 -6.64 -0.52 18.11
C SER A 61 -5.13 -0.35 18.03
N ILE A 62 -4.68 0.53 17.13
CA ILE A 62 -3.27 0.94 17.08
C ILE A 62 -3.09 2.12 18.04
N VAL A 63 -2.06 2.04 18.89
CA VAL A 63 -1.70 3.12 19.81
C VAL A 63 -0.68 4.04 19.14
N GLY A 64 -1.10 5.23 18.73
CA GLY A 64 -0.24 6.20 18.05
C GLY A 64 0.05 5.80 16.60
N ASP A 65 1.19 6.25 16.07
CA ASP A 65 1.57 5.98 14.68
C ASP A 65 2.24 4.61 14.51
N ILE A 66 2.11 4.03 13.31
CA ILE A 66 3.03 2.98 12.85
C ILE A 66 4.32 3.65 12.40
N ARG A 67 5.46 3.24 12.95
CA ARG A 67 6.76 3.85 12.66
C ARG A 67 7.68 2.89 11.93
N GLY A 68 8.46 3.42 10.99
CA GLY A 68 9.54 2.67 10.37
C GLY A 68 10.67 2.41 11.36
N GLY A 69 11.34 1.27 11.23
CA GLY A 69 12.64 0.97 11.83
C GLY A 69 13.79 1.29 10.89
N ILE A 70 15.03 1.28 11.39
CA ILE A 70 16.20 1.19 10.51
C ILE A 70 16.55 -0.31 10.39
N PRO A 71 16.45 -0.90 9.19
CA PRO A 71 16.75 -2.32 9.01
C PRO A 71 18.17 -2.68 9.46
N PHE A 72 18.32 -3.91 9.96
CA PHE A 72 19.59 -4.46 10.47
C PHE A 72 20.20 -3.73 11.67
N LYS A 73 19.55 -2.69 12.20
CA LYS A 73 19.89 -2.11 13.50
C LYS A 73 19.04 -2.73 14.59
N LYS A 74 19.65 -2.98 15.76
CA LYS A 74 18.91 -3.34 16.97
C LYS A 74 17.87 -2.24 17.26
N VAL A 75 16.81 -2.62 17.99
CA VAL A 75 15.87 -1.69 18.62
C VAL A 75 16.69 -0.54 19.23
N ILE A 76 16.27 0.70 18.90
CA ILE A 76 17.01 1.94 19.14
C ILE A 76 17.79 1.91 20.48
N ASP A 77 19.12 2.04 20.40
CA ASP A 77 19.93 2.36 21.57
C ASP A 77 19.75 3.86 21.89
N LYS A 78 19.14 4.13 23.05
CA LYS A 78 18.84 5.48 23.54
C LYS A 78 20.03 6.43 23.59
N ASN A 79 21.24 5.89 23.71
CA ASN A 79 22.46 6.70 23.80
C ASN A 79 22.96 7.15 22.42
N THR A 80 22.38 6.64 21.33
CA THR A 80 22.86 6.87 19.96
C THR A 80 21.82 7.48 19.02
N TYR A 81 20.57 7.63 19.47
CA TYR A 81 19.49 8.21 18.65
C TYR A 81 19.49 9.73 18.69
N THR A 82 19.64 10.36 17.52
CA THR A 82 19.62 11.82 17.33
C THR A 82 18.44 12.31 16.49
N GLY A 83 17.44 11.45 16.24
CA GLY A 83 16.29 11.79 15.42
C GLY A 83 15.32 12.75 16.11
N SER A 84 14.45 13.37 15.32
CA SER A 84 13.56 14.45 15.76
C SER A 84 12.42 14.04 16.69
N PHE A 85 12.31 12.76 17.07
CA PHE A 85 11.21 12.23 17.88
C PHE A 85 11.70 11.75 19.25
N PRO A 86 10.88 11.89 20.32
CA PRO A 86 11.25 11.37 21.62
C PRO A 86 11.42 9.84 21.60
N TYR A 87 12.60 9.38 22.02
CA TYR A 87 12.78 7.98 22.42
C TYR A 87 11.93 7.73 23.67
N TYR A 88 10.87 6.92 23.53
CA TYR A 88 10.13 6.43 24.68
C TYR A 88 10.68 5.06 25.06
N GLU A 89 11.30 4.96 26.25
CA GLU A 89 11.68 3.69 26.85
C GLU A 89 10.37 2.92 27.15
N HIS A 90 10.07 1.91 26.32
CA HIS A 90 8.98 1.00 26.59
C HIS A 90 9.52 -0.15 27.42
N SER A 91 8.93 -0.38 28.61
CA SER A 91 9.34 -1.46 29.52
C SER A 91 9.10 -2.88 28.95
N LYS A 92 8.41 -2.97 27.80
CA LYS A 92 8.08 -4.21 27.12
C LYS A 92 8.92 -4.40 25.86
N THR A 93 9.39 -5.63 25.67
CA THR A 93 10.19 -6.04 24.52
C THR A 93 9.35 -6.05 23.24
N TRP A 94 9.91 -5.51 22.16
CA TRP A 94 9.37 -5.65 20.81
C TRP A 94 9.57 -7.09 20.31
N VAL A 95 8.49 -7.73 19.87
CA VAL A 95 8.56 -9.06 19.25
C VAL A 95 8.62 -8.88 17.73
N THR A 96 9.58 -9.54 17.10
CA THR A 96 9.79 -9.46 15.64
C THR A 96 8.99 -10.54 14.94
N TYR A 97 8.32 -10.16 13.84
CA TYR A 97 7.53 -11.04 12.99
C TYR A 97 7.85 -10.79 11.52
N GLY A 98 7.51 -11.74 10.65
CA GLY A 98 7.79 -11.64 9.22
C GLY A 98 9.24 -11.94 8.86
N THR A 99 9.57 -11.84 7.58
CA THR A 99 10.88 -12.23 7.03
C THR A 99 11.41 -11.23 5.98
N GLY A 100 10.81 -10.04 5.91
CA GLY A 100 11.35 -8.97 5.08
C GLY A 100 12.67 -8.41 5.61
N THR A 101 13.36 -7.62 4.80
CA THR A 101 14.72 -7.16 5.11
C THR A 101 14.93 -5.66 5.12
N TYR A 102 14.00 -4.87 4.58
CA TYR A 102 14.23 -3.44 4.34
C TYR A 102 13.08 -2.52 4.79
N VAL A 103 11.97 -3.10 5.27
CA VAL A 103 10.86 -2.37 5.86
C VAL A 103 10.52 -2.99 7.21
N ASP A 104 10.98 -2.35 8.28
CA ASP A 104 10.61 -2.73 9.65
C ASP A 104 9.47 -1.81 10.13
N LEU A 105 8.36 -2.40 10.58
CA LEU A 105 7.15 -1.69 11.00
C LEU A 105 6.91 -1.89 12.50
N TYR A 106 7.10 -0.83 13.28
CA TYR A 106 6.85 -0.81 14.71
C TYR A 106 5.39 -0.44 14.98
N ILE A 107 4.60 -1.42 15.44
CA ILE A 107 3.16 -1.29 15.69
C ILE A 107 2.84 -1.68 17.14
N LYS A 108 2.01 -0.87 17.80
CA LYS A 108 1.48 -1.13 19.13
C LYS A 108 0.00 -1.47 19.01
N PHE A 109 -0.36 -2.73 19.26
CA PHE A 109 -1.74 -3.19 19.26
C PHE A 109 -2.28 -3.20 20.69
N TYR A 110 -3.29 -2.38 20.97
CA TYR A 110 -4.00 -2.42 22.25
C TYR A 110 -5.31 -3.18 22.10
N ASN A 111 -5.54 -4.09 23.05
CA ASN A 111 -6.76 -4.87 23.15
C ASN A 111 -7.62 -4.37 24.31
N SER A 112 -8.80 -3.84 23.99
CA SER A 112 -9.77 -3.35 24.98
C SER A 112 -10.73 -4.43 25.52
N SER A 113 -10.65 -5.65 25.01
CA SER A 113 -11.43 -6.81 25.47
C SER A 113 -10.90 -7.36 26.79
N SER A 114 -11.77 -8.08 27.51
CA SER A 114 -11.43 -8.86 28.70
C SER A 114 -10.79 -10.22 28.39
N GLN A 115 -10.70 -10.60 27.11
CA GLN A 115 -10.04 -11.82 26.63
C GLN A 115 -8.87 -11.48 25.71
N PRO A 116 -7.79 -12.29 25.70
CA PRO A 116 -6.72 -12.14 24.72
C PRO A 116 -7.27 -12.33 23.30
N ILE A 117 -6.70 -11.59 22.34
CA ILE A 117 -7.08 -11.64 20.92
C ILE A 117 -5.81 -11.81 20.10
N ASN A 118 -5.82 -12.73 19.14
CA ASN A 118 -4.78 -12.80 18.12
C ASN A 118 -5.14 -11.86 16.97
N VAL A 119 -4.21 -10.96 16.63
CA VAL A 119 -4.29 -10.13 15.44
C VAL A 119 -3.60 -10.87 14.31
N THR A 120 -4.38 -11.32 13.34
CA THR A 120 -3.86 -11.83 12.06
C THR A 120 -3.57 -10.67 11.13
N ILE A 121 -2.30 -10.49 10.77
CA ILE A 121 -1.87 -9.61 9.69
C ILE A 121 -1.72 -10.47 8.44
N PRO A 122 -2.63 -10.37 7.45
CA PRO A 122 -2.67 -11.33 6.34
C PRO A 122 -1.52 -11.11 5.36
N GLY A 123 -1.05 -12.21 4.77
CA GLY A 123 -0.23 -12.18 3.57
C GLY A 123 -0.92 -11.40 2.46
N GLY A 124 -0.16 -10.62 1.70
CA GLY A 124 -0.69 -9.68 0.73
C GLY A 124 -0.98 -8.28 1.27
N LEU A 125 -1.01 -8.07 2.59
CA LEU A 125 -1.21 -6.73 3.16
C LEU A 125 -0.06 -5.80 2.79
N ILE A 126 -0.40 -4.57 2.41
CA ILE A 126 0.55 -3.50 2.12
C ILE A 126 0.48 -2.43 3.21
N PHE A 127 1.63 -2.03 3.75
CA PHE A 127 1.80 -0.83 4.56
C PHE A 127 2.37 0.30 3.70
N VAL A 128 1.73 1.46 3.77
CA VAL A 128 2.01 2.59 2.88
C VAL A 128 2.63 3.73 3.68
N ASP A 129 3.71 4.31 3.17
CA ASP A 129 4.31 5.53 3.73
C ASP A 129 3.30 6.69 3.67
N SER A 130 3.15 7.42 4.77
CA SER A 130 2.30 8.61 4.91
C SER A 130 2.49 9.65 3.80
N LEU A 131 3.73 9.84 3.33
CA LEU A 131 4.02 10.80 2.27
C LEU A 131 3.42 10.37 0.93
N ASP A 132 3.29 9.06 0.69
CA ASP A 132 2.64 8.51 -0.50
C ASP A 132 1.15 8.83 -0.56
N LEU A 133 0.46 8.86 0.58
CA LEU A 133 -0.97 9.20 0.65
C LEU A 133 -1.26 10.65 0.24
N HIS A 134 -0.31 11.55 0.43
CA HIS A 134 -0.50 12.98 0.16
C HIS A 134 0.15 13.45 -1.15
N SER A 135 1.22 12.79 -1.59
CA SER A 135 2.02 13.22 -2.75
C SER A 135 2.12 12.19 -3.87
N HIS A 136 1.73 10.93 -3.64
CA HIS A 136 1.83 9.82 -4.61
C HIS A 136 3.24 9.55 -5.15
N LEU A 137 4.27 10.03 -4.44
CA LEU A 137 5.68 9.95 -4.78
C LEU A 137 6.51 9.45 -3.59
N GLY A 138 5.94 8.52 -2.79
CA GLY A 138 6.43 8.14 -1.44
C GLY A 138 7.96 8.18 -1.24
N THR A 139 8.42 8.58 -0.06
CA THR A 139 9.87 8.68 0.22
C THR A 139 10.44 7.33 0.61
N TYR A 140 9.65 6.54 1.32
CA TYR A 140 10.05 5.26 1.86
C TYR A 140 9.36 4.10 1.14
N GLN A 141 10.04 2.96 1.12
CA GLN A 141 9.52 1.68 0.65
C GLN A 141 8.19 1.37 1.32
N LYS A 142 7.21 0.96 0.51
CA LYS A 142 5.99 0.31 1.01
C LYS A 142 6.33 -1.11 1.46
N GLY A 143 5.71 -1.55 2.54
CA GLY A 143 5.95 -2.87 3.12
C GLY A 143 4.90 -3.88 2.68
N TYR A 144 5.31 -4.99 2.07
CA TYR A 144 4.47 -6.12 1.68
C TYR A 144 4.66 -7.31 2.62
N ILE A 145 3.55 -7.81 3.15
CA ILE A 145 3.52 -8.97 4.04
C ILE A 145 3.47 -10.25 3.18
N LEU A 146 4.51 -11.08 3.29
CA LEU A 146 4.66 -12.28 2.47
C LEU A 146 3.73 -13.42 2.92
N GLN A 147 3.57 -13.58 4.23
CA GLN A 147 2.84 -14.67 4.89
C GLN A 147 2.04 -14.10 6.05
N ASP A 148 0.95 -14.78 6.42
CA ASP A 148 0.17 -14.42 7.60
C ASP A 148 1.06 -14.34 8.84
N VAL A 149 0.86 -13.28 9.63
CA VAL A 149 1.52 -13.08 10.91
C VAL A 149 0.47 -13.05 12.02
N GLU A 150 0.64 -13.92 13.00
CA GLU A 150 -0.22 -13.99 14.19
C GLU A 150 0.41 -13.28 15.37
N ILE A 151 -0.23 -12.21 15.84
CA ILE A 151 0.27 -11.37 16.93
C ILE A 151 -0.67 -11.53 18.13
N PRO A 152 -0.26 -12.24 19.20
CA PRO A 152 -1.07 -12.35 20.40
C PRO A 152 -1.10 -11.02 21.15
N VAL A 153 -2.30 -10.47 21.38
CA VAL A 153 -2.52 -9.25 22.14
C VAL A 153 -3.24 -9.59 23.45
N PRO A 154 -2.57 -9.45 24.61
CA PRO A 154 -3.18 -9.79 25.89
C PRO A 154 -4.42 -8.93 26.19
N SER A 155 -5.33 -9.47 26.99
CA SER A 155 -6.52 -8.75 27.49
C SER A 155 -6.13 -7.45 28.20
N HIS A 156 -6.82 -6.35 27.90
CA HIS A 156 -6.59 -5.01 28.48
C HIS A 156 -5.13 -4.53 28.43
N ASP A 157 -4.39 -4.93 27.41
CA ASP A 157 -2.96 -4.65 27.32
C ASP A 157 -2.51 -4.41 25.88
N THR A 158 -1.26 -3.98 25.74
CA THR A 158 -0.60 -3.66 24.47
C THR A 158 0.45 -4.70 24.12
N ALA A 159 0.39 -5.21 22.89
CA ALA A 159 1.46 -5.95 22.25
C ALA A 159 2.33 -5.00 21.40
N PHE A 160 3.64 -5.21 21.44
CA PHE A 160 4.66 -4.42 20.73
C PHE A 160 5.24 -5.29 19.63
N ALA A 161 4.85 -5.04 18.38
CA ALA A 161 5.24 -5.83 17.23
C ALA A 161 6.17 -5.04 16.30
N CYS A 162 7.26 -5.66 15.89
CA CYS A 162 8.09 -5.22 14.77
C CYS A 162 7.83 -6.18 13.60
N ILE A 163 7.11 -5.73 12.57
CA ILE A 163 6.82 -6.56 11.40
C ILE A 163 7.83 -6.24 10.30
N GLN A 164 8.59 -7.26 9.88
CA GLN A 164 9.56 -7.17 8.80
C GLN A 164 8.87 -7.51 7.47
N ALA A 165 8.77 -6.51 6.62
CA ALA A 165 8.05 -6.57 5.35
C ALA A 165 9.00 -6.45 4.15
N TYR A 166 8.57 -6.99 3.02
CA TYR A 166 9.30 -6.91 1.75
C TYR A 166 9.03 -5.55 1.09
N CYS A 167 10.02 -5.05 0.36
CA CYS A 167 9.92 -3.80 -0.39
C CYS A 167 9.05 -3.98 -1.63
N LEU A 168 8.26 -2.95 -1.94
CA LEU A 168 7.48 -2.87 -3.19
C LEU A 168 7.99 -1.82 -4.17
N ASN A 169 9.03 -1.04 -3.85
CA ASN A 169 9.45 0.10 -4.66
C ASN A 169 10.98 0.23 -4.72
N HIS A 170 11.69 -0.53 -5.56
CA HIS A 170 13.17 -0.66 -5.51
C HIS A 170 13.97 0.66 -5.37
N THR A 171 13.50 1.78 -5.96
CA THR A 171 14.21 3.08 -5.90
C THR A 171 13.96 3.91 -4.63
N LEU A 172 12.98 3.55 -3.80
CA LEU A 172 12.66 4.30 -2.58
C LEU A 172 13.60 3.92 -1.42
N ALA A 173 13.73 4.83 -0.46
CA ALA A 173 14.57 4.58 0.71
C ALA A 173 13.98 3.45 1.58
N PRO A 174 14.80 2.59 2.20
CA PRO A 174 14.31 1.63 3.20
C PRO A 174 13.62 2.35 4.36
N SER A 175 12.90 1.62 5.21
CA SER A 175 12.23 2.24 6.35
C SER A 175 13.22 3.01 7.25
N SER A 176 12.68 4.00 7.96
CA SER A 176 13.43 4.85 8.89
C SER A 176 12.55 5.24 10.07
N TYR A 177 13.15 5.63 11.19
CA TYR A 177 12.42 6.18 12.34
C TYR A 177 11.64 7.47 12.01
N ALA A 178 11.99 8.16 10.92
CA ALA A 178 11.24 9.31 10.44
C ALA A 178 10.00 8.92 9.62
N ALA A 179 9.91 7.68 9.13
CA ALA A 179 8.79 7.21 8.33
C ALA A 179 7.57 6.92 9.21
N ILE A 180 6.41 7.43 8.78
CA ILE A 180 5.10 7.10 9.34
C ILE A 180 4.39 6.24 8.31
N TYR A 181 3.81 5.12 8.75
CA TYR A 181 3.09 4.20 7.89
C TYR A 181 1.61 4.14 8.24
N TYR A 182 0.81 3.73 7.27
CA TYR A 182 -0.60 3.38 7.43
C TYR A 182 -0.86 1.98 6.89
N ILE A 183 -1.87 1.32 7.45
CA ILE A 183 -2.41 0.08 6.89
C ILE A 183 -3.05 0.43 5.54
N GLY A 184 -2.50 -0.13 4.47
CA GLY A 184 -3.04 -0.08 3.13
C GLY A 184 -3.94 -1.29 2.83
N PRO A 185 -4.19 -1.58 1.55
CA PRO A 185 -5.00 -2.72 1.16
C PRO A 185 -4.21 -4.04 1.20
N ILE A 186 -4.94 -5.14 1.26
CA ILE A 186 -4.49 -6.46 0.81
C ILE A 186 -4.51 -6.42 -0.72
N THR A 187 -3.36 -6.62 -1.34
CA THR A 187 -3.16 -6.44 -2.78
C THR A 187 -4.13 -7.27 -3.62
N ASN A 188 -4.58 -6.70 -4.74
CA ASN A 188 -5.27 -7.43 -5.80
C ASN A 188 -4.37 -7.75 -7.00
N ASN A 189 -3.06 -7.48 -6.90
CA ASN A 189 -2.11 -7.85 -7.95
C ASN A 189 -2.00 -9.38 -8.03
N PRO A 190 -2.30 -9.99 -9.19
CA PRO A 190 -2.38 -11.46 -9.30
C PRO A 190 -1.03 -12.14 -9.05
N GLU A 191 0.07 -11.52 -9.48
CA GLU A 191 1.41 -12.08 -9.32
C GLU A 191 1.87 -12.00 -7.87
N LEU A 192 1.66 -10.86 -7.18
CA LEU A 192 1.91 -10.77 -5.74
C LEU A 192 1.03 -11.75 -4.95
N ASN A 193 -0.23 -11.92 -5.34
CA ASN A 193 -1.12 -12.89 -4.71
C ASN A 193 -0.64 -14.33 -4.94
N GLN A 194 -0.06 -14.64 -6.10
CA GLN A 194 0.55 -15.94 -6.36
C GLN A 194 1.79 -16.16 -5.49
N ILE A 195 2.66 -15.16 -5.31
CA ILE A 195 3.78 -15.23 -4.36
C ILE A 195 3.24 -15.52 -2.95
N THR A 196 2.28 -14.73 -2.44
CA THR A 196 1.65 -14.94 -1.13
C THR A 196 1.08 -16.36 -1.00
N THR A 197 0.38 -16.84 -2.04
CA THR A 197 -0.25 -18.16 -2.03
C THR A 197 0.79 -19.27 -1.89
N ILE A 198 1.85 -19.23 -2.70
CA ILE A 198 2.93 -20.22 -2.62
C ILE A 198 3.60 -20.16 -1.25
N MET A 199 3.90 -18.96 -0.76
CA MET A 199 4.62 -18.76 0.48
C MET A 199 3.78 -19.05 1.74
N SER A 200 2.45 -18.97 1.69
CA SER A 200 1.58 -19.14 2.87
C SER A 200 1.78 -20.45 3.65
N THR A 201 2.26 -21.51 2.98
CA THR A 201 2.47 -22.84 3.59
C THR A 201 3.95 -23.13 3.90
N LYS A 202 4.84 -22.19 3.62
CA LYS A 202 6.30 -22.36 3.75
C LYS A 202 6.78 -22.03 5.14
N GLN A 203 7.90 -22.62 5.52
CA GLN A 203 8.65 -22.18 6.68
C GLN A 203 9.21 -20.77 6.43
N ALA A 204 9.59 -20.09 7.50
CA ALA A 204 10.27 -18.79 7.40
C ALA A 204 11.50 -18.94 6.48
N PRO A 205 11.57 -18.21 5.35
CA PRO A 205 12.59 -18.43 4.33
C PRO A 205 13.93 -17.77 4.70
N ILE A 206 14.51 -18.18 5.84
CA ILE A 206 15.74 -17.59 6.38
C ILE A 206 16.91 -17.78 5.40
N GLY A 207 17.58 -16.69 5.06
CA GLY A 207 18.69 -16.65 4.10
C GLY A 207 18.27 -16.63 2.62
N GLN A 208 16.96 -16.61 2.34
CA GLN A 208 16.38 -16.58 0.98
C GLN A 208 15.71 -15.22 0.68
N GLU A 209 15.80 -14.28 1.61
CA GLU A 209 15.04 -13.02 1.59
C GLU A 209 15.41 -12.17 0.37
N TYR A 210 16.69 -12.16 -0.04
CA TYR A 210 17.14 -11.38 -1.19
C TYR A 210 16.55 -11.88 -2.52
N GLN A 211 16.52 -13.19 -2.72
CA GLN A 211 15.97 -13.82 -3.92
C GLN A 211 14.46 -13.60 -3.98
N ILE A 212 13.74 -13.78 -2.86
CA ILE A 212 12.31 -13.48 -2.78
C ILE A 212 12.05 -12.00 -3.06
N GLN A 213 12.85 -11.10 -2.47
CA GLN A 213 12.77 -9.65 -2.72
C GLN A 213 12.97 -9.30 -4.19
N THR A 214 13.89 -9.98 -4.87
CA THR A 214 14.11 -9.82 -6.31
C THR A 214 12.87 -10.25 -7.11
N THR A 215 12.26 -11.38 -6.77
CA THR A 215 11.01 -11.83 -7.41
C THR A 215 9.86 -10.84 -7.18
N VAL A 216 9.75 -10.26 -5.97
CA VAL A 216 8.76 -9.19 -5.71
C VAL A 216 9.03 -7.97 -6.59
N TRP A 217 10.28 -7.51 -6.72
CA TRP A 217 10.63 -6.36 -7.58
C TRP A 217 10.43 -6.63 -9.07
N ASN A 218 10.59 -7.87 -9.53
CA ASN A 218 10.24 -8.25 -10.90
C ASN A 218 8.78 -7.95 -11.21
N VAL A 219 7.88 -8.22 -10.26
CA VAL A 219 6.47 -7.89 -10.38
C VAL A 219 6.23 -6.38 -10.27
N THR A 220 6.79 -5.72 -9.26
CA THR A 220 6.40 -4.34 -8.92
C THR A 220 7.05 -3.28 -9.77
N ASP A 221 8.36 -3.40 -10.03
CA ASP A 221 9.17 -2.36 -10.69
C ASP A 221 9.23 -2.58 -12.21
N TYR A 222 9.13 -3.82 -12.66
CA TYR A 222 9.19 -4.17 -14.08
C TYR A 222 7.85 -4.65 -14.65
N GLY A 223 6.82 -4.81 -13.81
CA GLY A 223 5.48 -5.24 -14.25
C GLY A 223 5.46 -6.65 -14.84
N LEU A 224 6.40 -7.51 -14.45
CA LEU A 224 6.56 -8.84 -15.02
C LEU A 224 5.59 -9.83 -14.38
N THR A 225 5.15 -10.79 -15.19
CA THR A 225 4.52 -12.02 -14.71
C THR A 225 5.59 -12.94 -14.14
N LEU A 226 5.27 -13.70 -13.10
CA LEU A 226 6.18 -14.69 -12.55
C LEU A 226 6.58 -15.71 -13.61
N THR A 227 7.88 -15.93 -13.75
CA THR A 227 8.42 -16.96 -14.64
C THR A 227 8.26 -18.35 -14.03
N ALA A 228 8.27 -19.39 -14.88
CA ALA A 228 8.27 -20.77 -14.41
C ALA A 228 9.45 -21.09 -13.47
N ALA A 229 10.61 -20.46 -13.68
CA ALA A 229 11.78 -20.62 -12.82
C ALA A 229 11.58 -19.99 -11.44
N GLU A 230 10.99 -18.80 -11.36
CA GLU A 230 10.67 -18.15 -10.08
C GLU A 230 9.61 -18.94 -9.30
N ILE A 231 8.57 -19.42 -9.99
CA ILE A 231 7.55 -20.28 -9.38
C ILE A 231 8.18 -21.59 -8.86
N ALA A 232 9.06 -22.21 -9.65
CA ALA A 232 9.76 -23.43 -9.22
C ALA A 232 10.68 -23.16 -8.03
N TYR A 233 11.38 -22.02 -8.02
CA TYR A 233 12.21 -21.58 -6.91
C TYR A 233 11.37 -21.40 -5.64
N LEU A 234 10.30 -20.61 -5.66
CA LEU A 234 9.43 -20.40 -4.51
C LEU A 234 8.83 -21.71 -3.99
N ASN A 235 8.44 -22.63 -4.89
CA ASN A 235 7.94 -23.94 -4.50
C ASN A 235 9.01 -24.85 -3.87
N SER A 236 10.29 -24.65 -4.23
CA SER A 236 11.41 -25.43 -3.68
C SER A 236 11.80 -25.01 -2.26
N LEU A 237 11.32 -23.85 -1.79
CA LEU A 237 11.56 -23.37 -0.44
C LEU A 237 10.90 -24.30 0.61
N PRO A 238 11.53 -24.47 1.77
CA PRO A 238 11.07 -25.39 2.82
C PRO A 238 9.75 -24.96 3.48
#